data_AF-A0A511FI27-F1
#
_entry.id   AF-A0A511FI27-F1
#
_cell.length_a   1.000
_cell.length_b   1.000
_cell.length_c   1.000
_cell.angle_alpha   90.00
_cell.angle_beta   90.00
_cell.angle_gamma   90.00
#
_symmetry.space_group_name_H-M   'P 1'
#
loop_
_entity.id
_entity.type
_entity.pdbx_description
1 polymer ?
#
loop_
_entity_poly.entity_id
_entity_poly.type
_entity_poly.pdbx_seq_one_letter_code
_entity_poly.pdbx_strand_id
1 'polypeptide(L)'
;MTDDQRQPEPSGGSAWEDMLRQMFGPGADEAIRQMREQGLDPAEMARASGLPEDPAMMNQVMGQVQRMLAGSGDGPVNWDVAHDMARQVAVTGGDPSLSPAEARQATEALGVAELWLDAATDLPPAGGHVRALSRSEWVEQTLPTWRTLTEPVATSLSTALATTLADQLPEGMGLPPGLGGGAVDPAAMMRQLGALVFGMQVGQAAGSLSREVFGLTDVGLPLVADPATALVPGNVAAFAEGLDVPLEEVRLFVALREAAHARLFTHVTWLRGHLLGAVDAYARGIRIDLESLEDAVRSIDPTDPTALQGALSSGVFAPQTTPEQQAVLGRLETALALVEGWVDEVVATAALPHLPHSVALREMIRRRRAAGGPAEQTFATLVGLELRPRRSRDAAALWSRIAREQGPEARDAVWDHPDLLPTAEDLDDPAGYAGRRTAAEGEHADLDRALAEILGDTPPEAPQTPGGRE
;
A
#
# COMPACT_ATOMS: atom_id res chain seq x y z
N MET A 1 45.35 -64.82 24.83
CA MET A 1 44.57 -64.22 23.72
C MET A 1 43.37 -63.59 24.35
N THR A 2 43.46 -62.30 24.64
CA THR A 2 42.40 -61.51 25.26
C THR A 2 42.04 -60.46 24.23
N ASP A 3 40.81 -60.54 23.75
CA ASP A 3 40.28 -59.77 22.65
C ASP A 3 39.91 -58.36 23.16
N ASP A 4 40.56 -57.34 22.61
CA ASP A 4 40.44 -55.92 22.96
C ASP A 4 39.24 -55.33 22.20
N GLN A 5 38.07 -55.31 22.82
CA GLN A 5 36.90 -54.59 22.31
C GLN A 5 37.06 -53.08 22.58
N ARG A 6 37.62 -52.36 21.60
CA ARG A 6 37.55 -50.89 21.58
C ARG A 6 36.14 -50.45 21.22
N GLN A 7 35.50 -49.73 22.15
CA GLN A 7 34.34 -48.90 21.87
C GLN A 7 34.75 -47.76 20.93
N PRO A 8 33.89 -47.32 19.99
CA PRO A 8 34.17 -46.12 19.20
C PRO A 8 34.02 -44.88 20.09
N GLU A 9 35.08 -44.07 20.14
CA GLU A 9 35.10 -42.73 20.73
C GLU A 9 33.98 -41.86 20.12
N PRO A 10 33.30 -41.00 20.91
CA PRO A 10 32.37 -40.03 20.34
C PRO A 10 33.16 -39.01 19.52
N SER A 11 32.82 -38.88 18.23
CA SER A 11 33.38 -37.85 17.35
C SER A 11 33.02 -36.47 17.92
N GLY A 12 34.01 -35.77 18.48
CA GLY A 12 33.87 -34.39 18.95
C GLY A 12 33.76 -33.37 17.81
N GLY A 13 32.73 -33.52 16.98
CA GLY A 13 32.35 -32.53 15.98
C GLY A 13 31.60 -31.37 16.63
N SER A 14 31.78 -30.16 16.11
CA SER A 14 30.91 -29.04 16.46
C SER A 14 29.46 -29.34 16.03
N ALA A 15 28.46 -28.84 16.76
CA ALA A 15 27.03 -29.03 16.40
C ALA A 15 26.71 -28.58 14.96
N TRP A 16 27.52 -27.66 14.43
CA TRP A 16 27.48 -27.19 13.05
C TRP A 16 27.99 -28.22 12.04
N GLU A 17 29.04 -28.97 12.35
CA GLU A 17 29.53 -30.07 11.50
C GLU A 17 28.52 -31.21 11.42
N ASP A 18 27.83 -31.51 12.52
CA ASP A 18 26.77 -32.51 12.54
C ASP A 18 25.56 -32.07 11.69
N MET A 19 25.24 -30.78 11.69
CA MET A 19 24.22 -30.21 10.81
C MET A 19 24.60 -30.30 9.33
N LEU A 20 25.85 -29.98 8.97
CA LEU A 20 26.36 -30.13 7.60
C LEU A 20 26.32 -31.61 7.18
N ARG A 21 26.66 -32.54 8.08
CA ARG A 21 26.52 -33.99 7.87
C ARG A 21 25.08 -34.41 7.61
N GLN A 22 24.13 -33.80 8.29
CA GLN A 22 22.71 -34.08 8.11
C GLN A 22 22.14 -33.48 6.81
N MET A 23 22.66 -32.33 6.37
CA MET A 23 22.20 -31.62 5.17
C MET A 23 22.82 -32.17 3.88
N PHE A 24 24.12 -32.46 3.89
CA PHE A 24 24.88 -32.91 2.71
C PHE A 24 25.00 -34.43 2.62
N GLY A 25 24.50 -35.16 3.63
CA GLY A 25 24.45 -36.62 3.63
C GLY A 25 25.84 -37.27 3.47
N PRO A 26 25.99 -38.34 2.68
CA PRO A 26 27.24 -39.09 2.55
C PRO A 26 28.44 -38.26 2.03
N GLY A 27 28.19 -37.12 1.38
CA GLY A 27 29.22 -36.24 0.83
C GLY A 27 29.69 -35.12 1.78
N ALA A 28 29.06 -34.99 2.95
CA ALA A 28 29.33 -33.89 3.87
C ALA A 28 30.78 -33.85 4.38
N ASP A 29 31.37 -35.02 4.64
CA ASP A 29 32.72 -35.12 5.19
C ASP A 29 33.80 -34.74 4.17
N GLU A 30 33.51 -34.92 2.89
CA GLU A 30 34.35 -34.46 1.80
C GLU A 30 34.23 -32.93 1.64
N ALA A 31 33.00 -32.41 1.68
CA ALA A 31 32.75 -30.97 1.59
C ALA A 31 33.35 -30.18 2.76
N ILE A 32 33.21 -30.68 4.00
CA ILE A 32 33.81 -30.09 5.21
C ILE A 32 35.34 -30.09 5.12
N ARG A 33 35.93 -31.17 4.57
CA ARG A 33 37.38 -31.26 4.37
C ARG A 33 37.87 -30.28 3.31
N GLN A 34 37.19 -30.19 2.17
CA GLN A 34 37.51 -29.22 1.12
C GLN A 34 37.40 -27.78 1.60
N MET A 35 36.39 -27.45 2.40
CA MET A 35 36.26 -26.11 3.00
C MET A 35 37.43 -25.79 3.92
N ARG A 36 37.84 -26.74 4.77
CA ARG A 36 39.01 -26.58 5.64
C ARG A 36 40.32 -26.44 4.85
N GLU A 37 40.45 -27.18 3.75
CA GLU A 37 41.60 -27.07 2.83
C GLU A 37 41.65 -25.70 2.11
N GLN A 38 40.50 -25.06 1.92
CA GLN A 38 40.39 -23.69 1.39
C GLN A 38 40.52 -22.61 2.48
N GLY A 39 40.83 -22.99 3.72
CA GLY A 39 41.02 -22.06 4.85
C GLY A 39 39.72 -21.58 5.50
N LEU A 40 38.59 -22.24 5.21
CA LEU A 40 37.27 -21.93 5.77
C LEU A 40 36.89 -23.03 6.78
N ASP A 41 37.13 -22.80 8.08
CA ASP A 41 36.68 -23.75 9.11
C ASP A 41 35.19 -23.53 9.44
N PRO A 42 34.31 -24.52 9.23
CA PRO A 42 32.89 -24.36 9.47
C PRO A 42 32.55 -24.00 10.92
N ALA A 43 33.32 -24.51 11.89
CA ALA A 43 33.10 -24.24 13.30
C ALA A 43 33.40 -22.77 13.68
N GLU A 44 34.45 -22.18 13.08
CA GLU A 44 34.75 -20.76 13.25
C GLU A 44 33.74 -19.86 12.54
N MET A 45 33.22 -20.29 11.38
CA MET A 45 32.18 -19.58 10.64
C MET A 45 30.87 -19.46 11.44
N ALA A 46 30.46 -20.54 12.11
CA ALA A 46 29.28 -20.55 12.97
C ALA A 46 29.43 -19.59 14.16
N ARG A 47 30.63 -19.55 14.77
CA ARG A 47 30.97 -18.60 15.83
C ARG A 47 30.96 -17.15 15.36
N ALA A 48 31.51 -16.88 14.18
CA ALA A 48 31.53 -15.54 13.58
C ALA A 48 30.13 -15.04 13.19
N SER A 49 29.21 -15.97 12.90
CA SER A 49 27.82 -15.68 12.50
C SER A 49 26.86 -15.54 13.69
N GLY A 50 27.34 -15.72 14.92
CA GLY A 50 26.53 -15.62 16.15
C GLY A 50 25.50 -16.75 16.33
N LEU A 51 25.69 -17.89 15.67
CA LEU A 51 24.78 -19.03 15.79
C LEU A 51 25.00 -19.78 17.12
N PRO A 52 23.93 -20.27 17.79
CA PRO A 52 24.06 -21.01 19.05
C PRO A 52 24.84 -22.32 18.88
N GLU A 53 25.78 -22.59 19.79
CA GLU A 53 26.53 -23.87 19.82
C GLU A 53 25.70 -25.04 20.36
N ASP A 54 24.60 -24.75 21.05
CA ASP A 54 23.73 -25.76 21.66
C ASP A 54 22.81 -26.42 20.62
N PRO A 55 22.90 -27.76 20.42
CA PRO A 55 22.05 -28.51 19.49
C PRO A 55 20.55 -28.36 19.76
N ALA A 56 20.13 -28.19 21.02
CA ALA A 56 18.73 -28.01 21.37
C ALA A 56 18.22 -26.62 20.95
N MET A 57 19.04 -25.60 21.15
CA MET A 57 18.74 -24.22 20.74
C MET A 57 18.74 -24.09 19.22
N MET A 58 19.65 -24.79 18.53
CA MET A 58 19.68 -24.87 17.06
C MET A 58 18.43 -25.57 16.50
N ASN A 59 18.00 -26.69 17.10
CA ASN A 59 16.74 -27.35 16.70
C ASN A 59 15.52 -26.45 16.91
N GLN A 60 15.52 -25.62 17.94
CA GLN A 60 14.46 -24.63 18.17
C GLN A 60 14.48 -23.52 17.12
N VAL A 61 15.66 -22.98 16.77
CA VAL A 61 15.83 -21.98 15.71
C VAL A 61 15.43 -22.56 14.35
N MET A 62 15.91 -23.76 14.01
CA MET A 62 15.53 -24.47 12.77
C MET A 62 14.04 -24.77 12.74
N GLY A 63 13.42 -25.19 13.85
CA GLY A 63 11.98 -25.40 13.92
C GLY A 63 11.18 -24.10 13.81
N GLN A 64 11.75 -22.96 14.19
CA GLN A 64 11.14 -21.64 13.98
C GLN A 64 11.27 -21.18 12.53
N VAL A 65 12.45 -21.35 11.91
CA VAL A 65 12.69 -21.08 10.49
C VAL A 65 11.83 -21.98 9.60
N GLN A 66 11.76 -23.29 9.89
CA GLN A 66 10.91 -24.22 9.16
C GLN A 66 9.42 -23.88 9.30
N ARG A 67 8.96 -23.41 10.47
CA ARG A 67 7.57 -22.94 10.63
C ARG A 67 7.30 -21.63 9.89
N MET A 68 8.25 -20.69 9.86
CA MET A 68 8.14 -19.49 9.02
C MET A 68 8.08 -19.85 7.53
N LEU A 69 8.94 -20.77 7.08
CA LEU A 69 8.98 -21.22 5.68
C LEU A 69 7.78 -22.09 5.29
N ALA A 70 7.28 -22.94 6.19
CA ALA A 70 6.13 -23.80 5.95
C ALA A 70 4.78 -23.07 6.13
N GLY A 71 4.75 -22.00 6.94
CA GLY A 71 3.61 -21.08 7.08
C GLY A 71 3.56 -20.03 5.97
N SER A 72 4.64 -19.87 5.21
CA SER A 72 4.62 -19.14 3.95
C SER A 72 3.69 -19.89 2.99
N GLY A 73 2.42 -19.48 2.91
CA GLY A 73 1.57 -19.94 1.81
C GLY A 73 2.27 -19.71 0.47
N ASP A 74 1.89 -20.45 -0.56
CA ASP A 74 2.50 -20.40 -1.91
C ASP A 74 2.25 -19.06 -2.66
N GLY A 75 1.83 -18.03 -1.92
CA GLY A 75 1.49 -16.70 -2.41
C GLY A 75 2.72 -15.78 -2.51
N PRO A 76 2.59 -14.67 -3.27
CA PRO A 76 3.68 -13.73 -3.53
C PRO A 76 4.11 -12.92 -2.30
N VAL A 77 3.36 -13.01 -1.19
CA VAL A 77 3.60 -12.27 0.06
C VAL A 77 3.35 -13.21 1.25
N ASN A 78 4.28 -13.21 2.22
CA ASN A 78 4.05 -13.88 3.50
C ASN A 78 3.24 -12.96 4.43
N TRP A 79 1.93 -13.20 4.48
CA TRP A 79 0.99 -12.38 5.26
C TRP A 79 1.06 -12.58 6.76
N ASP A 80 1.51 -13.74 7.23
CA ASP A 80 1.70 -13.98 8.67
C ASP A 80 2.84 -13.09 9.19
N VAL A 81 3.95 -13.03 8.45
CA VAL A 81 5.07 -12.13 8.74
C VAL A 81 4.64 -10.66 8.62
N ALA A 82 3.85 -10.31 7.61
CA ALA A 82 3.33 -8.95 7.45
C ALA A 82 2.43 -8.54 8.64
N HIS A 83 1.55 -9.44 9.08
CA HIS A 83 0.67 -9.23 10.22
C HIS A 83 1.46 -9.03 11.51
N ASP A 84 2.35 -9.98 11.84
CA ASP A 84 3.16 -9.94 13.06
C ASP A 84 4.03 -8.67 13.12
N MET A 85 4.68 -8.32 12.00
CA MET A 85 5.48 -7.10 11.88
C MET A 85 4.62 -5.85 12.05
N ALA A 86 3.46 -5.77 11.41
CA ALA A 86 2.56 -4.63 11.54
C ALA A 86 2.10 -4.44 12.99
N ARG A 87 1.72 -5.53 13.66
CA ARG A 87 1.33 -5.52 15.08
C ARG A 87 2.49 -5.09 15.98
N GLN A 88 3.69 -5.59 15.74
CA GLN A 88 4.88 -5.21 16.51
C GLN A 88 5.20 -3.71 16.36
N VAL A 89 5.12 -3.16 15.15
CA VAL A 89 5.36 -1.73 14.92
C VAL A 89 4.24 -0.88 15.50
N ALA A 90 2.98 -1.31 15.41
CA ALA A 90 1.83 -0.58 15.94
C ALA A 90 1.90 -0.34 17.46
N VAL A 91 2.39 -1.34 18.22
CA VAL A 91 2.53 -1.25 19.68
C VAL A 91 3.80 -0.52 20.14
N THR A 92 4.69 -0.15 19.22
CA THR A 92 5.91 0.58 19.55
C THR A 92 5.56 1.96 20.13
N GLY A 93 6.05 2.26 21.32
CA GLY A 93 5.70 3.48 22.05
C GLY A 93 4.37 3.41 22.82
N GLY A 94 3.72 2.24 22.84
CA GLY A 94 2.48 1.99 23.56
C GLY A 94 1.23 2.02 22.67
N ASP A 95 0.32 1.08 22.92
CA ASP A 95 -0.99 0.99 22.28
C ASP A 95 -2.02 0.49 23.31
N PRO A 96 -2.37 1.33 24.30
CA PRO A 96 -3.27 0.93 25.37
C PRO A 96 -4.67 0.66 24.80
N SER A 97 -5.36 -0.31 25.39
CA SER A 97 -6.77 -0.56 25.09
C SER A 97 -7.60 0.69 25.40
N LEU A 98 -8.54 1.00 24.52
CA LEU A 98 -9.40 2.17 24.68
C LEU A 98 -10.31 2.02 25.90
N SER A 99 -10.40 3.09 26.69
CA SER A 99 -11.42 3.17 27.74
C SER A 99 -12.81 3.32 27.12
N PRO A 100 -13.88 2.90 27.82
CA PRO A 100 -15.24 3.12 27.36
C PRO A 100 -15.59 4.59 27.10
N ALA A 101 -14.91 5.52 27.79
CA ALA A 101 -15.13 6.96 27.59
C ALA A 101 -14.51 7.45 26.29
N GLU A 102 -13.26 7.06 25.99
CA GLU A 102 -12.58 7.42 24.73
C GLU A 102 -13.33 6.84 23.52
N ALA A 103 -13.78 5.59 23.64
CA ALA A 103 -14.56 4.96 22.59
C ALA A 103 -15.86 5.72 22.30
N ARG A 104 -16.62 6.08 23.35
CA ARG A 104 -17.85 6.87 23.20
C ARG A 104 -17.57 8.24 22.58
N GLN A 105 -16.60 8.99 23.09
CA GLN A 105 -16.25 10.31 22.57
C GLN A 105 -15.91 10.29 21.07
N ALA A 106 -15.14 9.29 20.64
CA ALA A 106 -14.81 9.11 19.23
C ALA A 106 -16.06 8.79 18.38
N THR A 107 -16.91 7.86 18.82
CA THR A 107 -18.12 7.50 18.08
C THR A 107 -19.16 8.62 18.07
N GLU A 108 -19.26 9.40 19.15
CA GLU A 108 -20.15 10.57 19.24
C GLU A 108 -19.68 11.67 18.30
N ALA A 109 -18.36 11.93 18.23
CA ALA A 109 -17.80 12.90 17.27
C ALA A 109 -18.09 12.53 15.81
N LEU A 110 -18.02 11.23 15.46
CA LEU A 110 -18.43 10.73 14.14
C LEU A 110 -19.93 10.95 13.89
N GLY A 111 -20.79 10.72 14.89
CA GLY A 111 -22.22 11.01 14.78
C GLY A 111 -22.54 12.49 14.59
N VAL A 112 -21.83 13.38 15.29
CA VAL A 112 -21.95 14.84 15.12
C VAL A 112 -21.46 15.26 13.75
N ALA A 113 -20.34 14.69 13.28
CA ALA A 113 -19.80 14.96 11.96
C ALA A 113 -20.81 14.65 10.84
N GLU A 114 -21.50 13.50 10.92
CA GLU A 114 -22.57 13.16 9.97
C GLU A 114 -23.67 14.23 9.93
N LEU A 115 -24.15 14.69 11.10
CA LEU A 115 -25.18 15.73 11.15
C LEU A 115 -24.73 17.05 10.52
N TRP A 116 -23.46 17.43 10.69
CA TRP A 116 -22.94 18.67 10.11
C TRP A 116 -22.73 18.56 8.59
N LEU A 117 -22.37 17.37 8.11
CA LEU A 117 -22.17 17.11 6.68
C LEU A 117 -23.48 17.17 5.88
N ASP A 118 -24.63 16.89 6.50
CA ASP A 118 -25.95 17.02 5.86
C ASP A 118 -26.25 18.44 5.33
N ALA A 119 -25.57 19.46 5.88
CA ALA A 119 -25.70 20.84 5.39
C ALA A 119 -24.70 21.20 4.27
N ALA A 120 -23.74 20.32 3.97
CA ALA A 120 -22.61 20.62 3.09
C ALA A 120 -22.54 19.75 1.82
N THR A 121 -23.25 18.63 1.77
CA THR A 121 -23.29 17.70 0.62
C THR A 121 -24.61 16.94 0.57
N ASP A 122 -25.05 16.61 -0.64
CA ASP A 122 -26.23 15.76 -0.89
C ASP A 122 -25.92 14.27 -0.74
N LEU A 123 -24.64 13.89 -0.66
CA LEU A 123 -24.28 12.52 -0.37
C LEU A 123 -24.78 12.14 1.03
N PRO A 124 -25.62 11.09 1.16
CA PRO A 124 -26.18 10.72 2.45
C PRO A 124 -25.11 10.14 3.38
N PRO A 125 -25.39 10.01 4.69
CA PRO A 125 -24.52 9.30 5.61
C PRO A 125 -24.07 7.95 5.06
N ALA A 126 -22.81 7.58 5.30
CA ALA A 126 -22.24 6.33 4.79
C ALA A 126 -22.95 5.09 5.39
N GLY A 127 -23.49 5.25 6.60
CA GLY A 127 -24.04 4.14 7.37
C GLY A 127 -22.94 3.17 7.81
N GLY A 128 -23.32 1.91 8.03
CA GLY A 128 -22.37 0.87 8.42
C GLY A 128 -21.87 1.00 9.86
N HIS A 129 -20.64 0.54 10.10
CA HIS A 129 -20.09 0.47 11.45
C HIS A 129 -19.35 1.75 11.85
N VAL A 130 -19.69 2.29 13.03
CA VAL A 130 -18.98 3.43 13.64
C VAL A 130 -18.11 2.90 14.79
N ARG A 131 -16.80 3.14 14.75
CA ARG A 131 -15.84 2.54 15.69
C ARG A 131 -14.84 3.55 16.25
N ALA A 132 -14.28 3.19 17.41
CA ALA A 132 -13.03 3.76 17.91
C ALA A 132 -12.02 2.62 17.97
N LEU A 133 -10.81 2.84 17.45
CA LEU A 133 -9.80 1.81 17.29
C LEU A 133 -8.50 2.19 18.00
N SER A 134 -7.86 1.20 18.62
CA SER A 134 -6.42 1.24 18.89
C SER A 134 -5.63 1.09 17.58
N ARG A 135 -4.31 1.34 17.63
CA ARG A 135 -3.44 1.20 16.45
C ARG A 135 -3.38 -0.25 15.99
N SER A 136 -3.33 -1.18 16.93
CA SER A 136 -3.43 -2.62 16.67
C SER A 136 -4.73 -3.00 15.98
N GLU A 137 -5.88 -2.53 16.48
CA GLU A 137 -7.18 -2.84 15.87
C GLU A 137 -7.33 -2.24 14.46
N TRP A 138 -6.71 -1.07 14.22
CA TRP A 138 -6.64 -0.49 12.88
C TRP A 138 -5.85 -1.38 11.91
N VAL A 139 -4.71 -1.93 12.36
CA VAL A 139 -3.92 -2.89 11.56
C VAL A 139 -4.76 -4.11 11.19
N GLU A 140 -5.45 -4.72 12.16
CA GLU A 140 -6.30 -5.90 11.94
C GLU A 140 -7.40 -5.63 10.91
N GLN A 141 -8.03 -4.45 10.97
CA GLN A 141 -9.15 -4.12 10.07
C GLN A 141 -8.71 -3.78 8.65
N THR A 142 -7.52 -3.23 8.47
CA THR A 142 -7.06 -2.74 7.16
C THR A 142 -6.20 -3.73 6.39
N LEU A 143 -5.53 -4.67 7.08
CA LEU A 143 -4.67 -5.71 6.48
C LEU A 143 -5.29 -6.46 5.30
N PRO A 144 -6.58 -6.87 5.32
CA PRO A 144 -7.20 -7.51 4.16
C PRO A 144 -7.21 -6.65 2.90
N THR A 145 -7.35 -5.33 3.02
CA THR A 145 -7.32 -4.42 1.86
C THR A 145 -5.90 -4.13 1.41
N TRP A 146 -4.94 -4.03 2.35
CA TRP A 146 -3.51 -3.99 2.00
C TRP A 146 -3.12 -5.18 1.13
N ARG A 147 -3.66 -6.36 1.44
CA ARG A 147 -3.49 -7.55 0.62
C ARG A 147 -3.93 -7.36 -0.82
N THR A 148 -5.15 -6.88 -1.02
CA THR A 148 -5.66 -6.59 -2.37
C THR A 148 -4.81 -5.55 -3.11
N LEU A 149 -4.29 -4.54 -2.41
CA LEU A 149 -3.49 -3.46 -2.99
C LEU A 149 -2.08 -3.90 -3.39
N THR A 150 -1.42 -4.73 -2.58
CA THR A 150 0.01 -5.00 -2.72
C THR A 150 0.32 -6.33 -3.41
N GLU A 151 -0.59 -7.31 -3.40
CA GLU A 151 -0.39 -8.60 -4.08
C GLU A 151 -0.11 -8.50 -5.59
N PRO A 152 -0.81 -7.65 -6.37
CA PRO A 152 -0.51 -7.48 -7.80
C PRO A 152 0.94 -7.00 -8.02
N VAL A 153 1.42 -6.09 -7.17
CA VAL A 153 2.79 -5.56 -7.23
C VAL A 153 3.80 -6.65 -6.91
N ALA A 154 3.60 -7.39 -5.82
CA ALA A 154 4.46 -8.49 -5.41
C ALA A 154 4.54 -9.59 -6.47
N THR A 155 3.39 -9.90 -7.10
CA THR A 155 3.30 -10.87 -8.20
C THR A 155 4.11 -10.39 -9.40
N SER A 156 3.90 -9.16 -9.86
CA SER A 156 4.63 -8.58 -10.99
C SER A 156 6.13 -8.56 -10.75
N LEU A 157 6.59 -8.15 -9.56
CA LEU A 157 8.01 -8.14 -9.19
C LEU A 157 8.61 -9.55 -9.17
N SER A 158 7.89 -10.52 -8.60
CA SER A 158 8.34 -11.92 -8.56
C SER A 158 8.44 -12.53 -9.95
N THR A 159 7.47 -12.26 -10.83
CA THR A 159 7.49 -12.71 -12.23
C THR A 159 8.60 -12.04 -13.04
N ALA A 160 8.81 -10.73 -12.85
CA ALA A 160 9.90 -10.01 -13.51
C ALA A 160 11.26 -10.59 -13.11
N LEU A 161 11.50 -10.78 -11.81
CA LEU A 161 12.75 -11.36 -11.30
C LEU A 161 12.98 -12.80 -11.79
N ALA A 162 11.93 -13.63 -11.82
CA ALA A 162 12.03 -15.00 -12.30
C ALA A 162 12.37 -15.06 -13.80
N THR A 163 11.76 -14.20 -14.62
CA THR A 163 12.06 -14.07 -16.06
C THR A 163 13.52 -13.64 -16.25
N THR A 164 13.97 -12.62 -15.52
CA THR A 164 15.35 -12.13 -15.55
C THR A 164 16.38 -13.22 -15.23
N LEU A 165 16.16 -13.99 -14.14
CA LEU A 165 17.07 -15.07 -13.77
C LEU A 165 17.10 -16.19 -14.82
N ALA A 166 15.96 -16.49 -15.44
CA ALA A 166 15.89 -17.49 -16.50
C ALA A 166 16.67 -17.05 -17.75
N ASP A 167 16.58 -15.78 -18.13
CA ASP A 167 17.25 -15.21 -19.31
C ASP A 167 18.78 -15.10 -19.13
N GLN A 168 19.27 -14.98 -17.90
CA GLN A 168 20.72 -14.89 -17.60
C GLN A 168 21.41 -16.22 -17.35
N LEU A 169 20.67 -17.33 -17.22
CA LEU A 169 21.27 -18.65 -17.16
C LEU A 169 21.78 -19.03 -18.57
N PRO A 170 23.09 -19.28 -18.77
CA PRO A 170 23.61 -19.68 -20.08
C PRO A 170 22.89 -20.95 -20.57
N GLU A 171 22.48 -20.97 -21.84
CA GLU A 171 22.02 -22.21 -22.49
C GLU A 171 23.12 -23.28 -22.35
N GLY A 172 22.95 -24.21 -21.42
CA GLY A 172 23.92 -25.27 -21.12
C GLY A 172 24.39 -25.36 -19.67
N MET A 173 24.06 -24.38 -18.82
CA MET A 173 24.18 -24.52 -17.36
C MET A 173 22.82 -24.93 -16.76
N GLY A 174 22.18 -25.92 -17.38
CA GLY A 174 21.11 -26.65 -16.70
C GLY A 174 21.70 -27.19 -15.39
N LEU A 175 20.98 -26.98 -14.28
CA LEU A 175 21.25 -27.65 -13.01
C LEU A 175 21.72 -29.07 -13.31
N PRO A 176 22.89 -29.52 -12.80
CA PRO A 176 23.44 -30.83 -13.11
C PRO A 176 22.33 -31.89 -13.02
N PRO A 177 22.05 -32.65 -14.10
CA PRO A 177 21.03 -33.69 -14.06
C PRO A 177 21.47 -34.75 -13.05
N GLY A 178 20.94 -34.65 -11.83
CA GLY A 178 21.41 -35.40 -10.67
C GLY A 178 21.18 -34.72 -9.32
N LEU A 179 20.97 -33.41 -9.26
CA LEU A 179 20.56 -32.71 -8.02
C LEU A 179 19.05 -32.81 -7.71
N GLY A 180 18.27 -33.48 -8.57
CA GLY A 180 16.82 -33.69 -8.40
C GLY A 180 16.42 -34.74 -7.36
N GLY A 181 17.28 -35.04 -6.39
CA GLY A 181 17.07 -36.12 -5.42
C GLY A 181 16.75 -35.68 -3.98
N GLY A 182 16.94 -34.42 -3.62
CA GLY A 182 16.68 -33.99 -2.24
C GLY A 182 16.98 -32.52 -1.97
N ALA A 183 15.95 -31.85 -1.43
CA ALA A 183 15.94 -30.61 -0.67
C ALA A 183 16.20 -29.28 -1.43
N VAL A 184 15.10 -28.67 -1.87
CA VAL A 184 14.89 -27.24 -2.20
C VAL A 184 15.28 -26.79 -3.63
N ASP A 185 14.27 -26.50 -4.45
CA ASP A 185 14.40 -25.78 -5.74
C ASP A 185 14.92 -24.36 -5.46
N PRO A 186 16.10 -23.96 -5.98
CA PRO A 186 16.65 -22.62 -5.76
C PRO A 186 15.70 -21.49 -6.18
N ALA A 187 14.90 -21.70 -7.23
CA ALA A 187 13.90 -20.73 -7.66
C ALA A 187 12.75 -20.62 -6.66
N ALA A 188 12.32 -21.75 -6.07
CA ALA A 188 11.32 -21.76 -4.99
C ALA A 188 11.85 -21.07 -3.72
N MET A 189 13.12 -21.29 -3.37
CA MET A 189 13.75 -20.62 -2.23
C MET A 189 13.81 -19.10 -2.43
N MET A 190 14.18 -18.63 -3.62
CA MET A 190 14.20 -17.20 -3.96
C MET A 190 12.79 -16.59 -3.90
N ARG A 191 11.76 -17.29 -4.40
CA ARG A 191 10.36 -16.84 -4.27
C ARG A 191 9.92 -16.74 -2.81
N GLN A 192 10.27 -17.71 -1.98
CA GLN A 192 9.95 -17.70 -0.54
C GLN A 192 10.66 -16.56 0.19
N LEU A 193 11.93 -16.32 -0.09
CA LEU A 193 12.69 -15.19 0.46
C LEU A 193 12.08 -13.85 0.01
N GLY A 194 11.71 -13.73 -1.26
CA GLY A 194 11.02 -12.56 -1.79
C GLY A 194 9.69 -12.29 -1.09
N ALA A 195 8.86 -13.33 -0.92
CA ALA A 195 7.58 -13.24 -0.22
C ALA A 195 7.74 -12.83 1.25
N LEU A 196 8.80 -13.31 1.93
CA LEU A 196 9.12 -12.94 3.32
C LEU A 196 9.58 -11.48 3.42
N VAL A 197 10.49 -11.03 2.55
CA VAL A 197 10.97 -9.63 2.52
C VAL A 197 9.81 -8.67 2.21
N PHE A 198 9.00 -8.98 1.20
CA PHE A 198 7.84 -8.17 0.86
C PHE A 198 6.82 -8.14 2.00
N GLY A 199 6.58 -9.28 2.67
CA GLY A 199 5.74 -9.36 3.86
C GLY A 199 6.23 -8.43 4.98
N MET A 200 7.53 -8.45 5.31
CA MET A 200 8.11 -7.54 6.30
C MET A 200 7.95 -6.07 5.91
N GLN A 201 8.13 -5.73 4.64
CA GLN A 201 7.94 -4.36 4.16
C GLN A 201 6.48 -3.92 4.31
N VAL A 202 5.52 -4.72 3.85
CA VAL A 202 4.09 -4.41 3.99
C VAL A 202 3.71 -4.25 5.45
N GLY A 203 4.19 -5.16 6.30
CA GLY A 203 3.96 -5.11 7.73
C GLY A 203 4.50 -3.84 8.38
N GLN A 204 5.77 -3.51 8.10
CA GLN A 204 6.41 -2.29 8.61
C GLN A 204 5.65 -1.03 8.19
N ALA A 205 5.16 -1.02 6.95
CA ALA A 205 4.44 0.11 6.37
C ALA A 205 3.06 0.28 7.03
N ALA A 206 2.25 -0.79 7.08
CA ALA A 206 0.95 -0.78 7.74
C ALA A 206 1.04 -0.45 9.24
N GLY A 207 2.03 -1.01 9.93
CA GLY A 207 2.28 -0.73 11.34
C GLY A 207 2.72 0.71 11.59
N SER A 208 3.60 1.25 10.75
CA SER A 208 4.04 2.66 10.85
C SER A 208 2.87 3.61 10.60
N LEU A 209 2.05 3.30 9.59
CA LEU A 209 0.88 4.08 9.24
C LEU A 209 -0.18 4.09 10.35
N SER A 210 -0.40 2.95 11.01
CA SER A 210 -1.36 2.84 12.13
C SER A 210 -1.10 3.83 13.27
N ARG A 211 0.14 4.30 13.42
CA ARG A 211 0.55 5.28 14.43
C ARG A 211 0.29 6.73 14.04
N GLU A 212 -0.11 6.96 12.80
CA GLU A 212 -0.23 8.30 12.22
C GLU A 212 -1.64 8.64 11.77
N VAL A 213 -2.36 7.65 11.25
CA VAL A 213 -3.73 7.83 10.77
C VAL A 213 -4.67 8.23 11.91
N PHE A 214 -5.66 9.05 11.58
CA PHE A 214 -6.76 9.39 12.47
C PHE A 214 -7.94 8.45 12.29
N GLY A 215 -8.11 7.82 11.14
CA GLY A 215 -9.22 6.93 10.77
C GLY A 215 -8.87 5.95 9.65
N LEU A 216 -9.87 5.45 8.93
CA LEU A 216 -9.70 4.42 7.89
C LEU A 216 -9.33 4.99 6.52
N THR A 217 -9.50 6.30 6.33
CA THR A 217 -9.46 6.94 5.00
C THR A 217 -8.33 7.97 4.81
N ASP A 218 -7.46 8.19 5.81
CA ASP A 218 -6.40 9.23 5.76
C ASP A 218 -5.38 9.06 4.64
N VAL A 219 -5.28 7.88 4.04
CA VAL A 219 -4.40 7.60 2.89
C VAL A 219 -5.06 7.94 1.54
N GLY A 220 -6.30 8.44 1.53
CA GLY A 220 -7.07 8.72 0.32
C GLY A 220 -7.62 7.47 -0.39
N LEU A 221 -7.50 6.30 0.23
CA LEU A 221 -8.03 5.02 -0.26
C LEU A 221 -8.97 4.40 0.77
N PRO A 222 -10.03 3.69 0.34
CA PRO A 222 -10.91 2.96 1.24
C PRO A 222 -10.22 1.67 1.72
N LEU A 223 -9.65 1.69 2.92
CA LEU A 223 -8.89 0.56 3.47
C LEU A 223 -9.75 -0.54 4.10
N VAL A 224 -11.07 -0.43 4.05
CA VAL A 224 -12.02 -1.45 4.49
C VAL A 224 -13.00 -1.79 3.36
N ALA A 225 -13.51 -3.02 3.37
CA ALA A 225 -14.42 -3.50 2.33
C ALA A 225 -15.86 -3.02 2.52
N ASP A 226 -16.33 -3.03 3.78
CA ASP A 226 -17.68 -2.61 4.14
C ASP A 226 -17.71 -1.14 4.57
N PRO A 227 -18.83 -0.43 4.37
CA PRO A 227 -19.01 0.92 4.88
C PRO A 227 -18.73 0.97 6.39
N ALA A 228 -17.74 1.78 6.77
CA ALA A 228 -17.40 2.01 8.16
C ALA A 228 -16.69 3.35 8.30
N THR A 229 -16.84 3.94 9.49
CA THR A 229 -16.06 5.08 9.94
C THR A 229 -15.38 4.71 11.23
N ALA A 230 -14.12 5.10 11.37
CA ALA A 230 -13.43 4.93 12.64
C ALA A 230 -12.51 6.09 12.96
N LEU A 231 -12.31 6.32 14.27
CA LEU A 231 -11.22 7.16 14.74
C LEU A 231 -10.20 6.33 15.53
N VAL A 232 -8.95 6.77 15.52
CA VAL A 232 -7.85 6.28 16.35
C VAL A 232 -7.56 7.31 17.45
N PRO A 233 -8.24 7.26 18.61
CA PRO A 233 -8.26 8.37 19.57
C PRO A 233 -6.86 8.73 20.10
N GLY A 234 -5.99 7.73 20.26
CA GLY A 234 -4.60 7.96 20.70
C GLY A 234 -3.80 8.83 19.72
N ASN A 235 -4.03 8.67 18.41
CA ASN A 235 -3.35 9.48 17.39
C ASN A 235 -3.96 10.89 17.30
N VAL A 236 -5.28 11.00 17.48
CA VAL A 236 -5.98 12.29 17.55
C VAL A 236 -5.48 13.10 18.75
N ALA A 237 -5.35 12.47 19.92
CA ALA A 237 -4.81 13.09 21.13
C ALA A 237 -3.36 13.55 20.95
N ALA A 238 -2.49 12.66 20.44
CA ALA A 238 -1.09 12.99 20.18
C ALA A 238 -0.94 14.15 19.17
N PHE A 239 -1.81 14.22 18.16
CA PHE A 239 -1.81 15.33 17.22
C PHE A 239 -2.25 16.64 17.88
N ALA A 240 -3.22 16.61 18.78
CA ALA A 240 -3.70 17.80 19.49
C ALA A 240 -2.66 18.38 20.47
N GLU A 241 -1.79 17.56 21.08
CA GLU A 241 -0.77 18.01 22.03
C GLU A 241 0.18 19.08 21.46
N GLY A 242 0.42 19.06 20.15
CA GLY A 242 1.26 20.05 19.46
C GLY A 242 0.54 21.31 19.01
N LEU A 243 -0.76 21.44 19.28
CA LEU A 243 -1.62 22.50 18.74
C LEU A 243 -2.21 23.37 19.85
N ASP A 244 -2.29 24.67 19.59
CA ASP A 244 -3.05 25.62 20.42
C ASP A 244 -4.55 25.57 20.04
N VAL A 245 -5.11 24.36 20.00
CA VAL A 245 -6.51 24.09 19.61
C VAL A 245 -7.10 23.05 20.57
N PRO A 246 -8.32 23.22 21.08
CA PRO A 246 -8.95 22.23 21.97
C PRO A 246 -9.05 20.85 21.30
N LEU A 247 -8.73 19.79 22.06
CA LEU A 247 -8.80 18.39 21.59
C LEU A 247 -10.16 18.04 20.97
N GLU A 248 -11.25 18.56 21.52
CA GLU A 248 -12.59 18.32 21.00
C GLU A 248 -12.78 18.89 19.59
N GLU A 249 -12.25 20.08 19.31
CA GLU A 249 -12.30 20.66 17.96
C GLU A 249 -11.44 19.87 16.98
N VAL A 250 -10.25 19.41 17.41
CA VAL A 250 -9.38 18.54 16.60
C VAL A 250 -10.13 17.24 16.27
N ARG A 251 -10.74 16.61 17.27
CA ARG A 251 -11.49 15.36 17.13
C ARG A 251 -12.67 15.51 16.17
N LEU A 252 -13.49 16.56 16.32
CA LEU A 252 -14.62 16.82 15.43
C LEU A 252 -14.16 17.12 14.00
N PHE A 253 -13.07 17.86 13.84
CA PHE A 253 -12.52 18.17 12.52
C PHE A 253 -12.02 16.91 11.79
N VAL A 254 -11.32 16.01 12.47
CA VAL A 254 -10.90 14.74 11.84
C VAL A 254 -12.09 13.79 11.63
N ALA A 255 -13.10 13.80 12.52
CA ALA A 255 -14.33 13.06 12.34
C ALA A 255 -15.10 13.50 11.08
N LEU A 256 -15.19 14.81 10.82
CA LEU A 256 -15.75 15.34 9.58
C LEU A 256 -15.02 14.83 8.35
N ARG A 257 -13.69 14.79 8.37
CA ARG A 257 -12.90 14.26 7.26
C ARG A 257 -13.13 12.78 7.03
N GLU A 258 -13.13 11.97 8.08
CA GLU A 258 -13.40 10.53 7.99
C GLU A 258 -14.82 10.26 7.45
N ALA A 259 -15.84 10.94 8.00
CA ALA A 259 -17.22 10.78 7.57
C ALA A 259 -17.42 11.24 6.10
N ALA A 260 -16.81 12.36 5.69
CA ALA A 260 -16.88 12.82 4.30
C ALA A 260 -16.28 11.80 3.31
N HIS A 261 -15.10 11.24 3.61
CA HIS A 261 -14.54 10.17 2.78
C HIS A 261 -15.45 8.94 2.75
N ALA A 262 -16.00 8.53 3.90
CA ALA A 262 -16.88 7.37 3.97
C ALA A 262 -18.15 7.58 3.14
N ARG A 263 -18.76 8.77 3.17
CA ARG A 263 -19.90 9.13 2.30
C ARG A 263 -19.52 8.98 0.82
N LEU A 264 -18.38 9.55 0.43
CA LEU A 264 -17.89 9.50 -0.94
C LEU A 264 -17.67 8.06 -1.41
N PHE A 265 -16.88 7.27 -0.69
CA PHE A 265 -16.57 5.90 -1.09
C PHE A 265 -17.76 4.94 -1.03
N THR A 266 -18.76 5.22 -0.18
CA THR A 266 -19.97 4.40 -0.10
C THR A 266 -20.93 4.69 -1.25
N HIS A 267 -21.15 5.96 -1.58
CA HIS A 267 -22.18 6.35 -2.55
C HIS A 267 -21.64 6.50 -3.98
N VAL A 268 -20.35 6.80 -4.15
CA VAL A 268 -19.68 6.79 -5.45
C VAL A 268 -19.11 5.39 -5.73
N THR A 269 -20.01 4.47 -6.06
CA THR A 269 -19.72 3.02 -6.12
C THR A 269 -18.63 2.61 -7.13
N TRP A 270 -18.39 3.42 -8.17
CA TRP A 270 -17.32 3.17 -9.15
C TRP A 270 -15.93 3.60 -8.64
N LEU A 271 -15.85 4.52 -7.68
CA LEU A 271 -14.60 5.18 -7.27
C LEU A 271 -13.59 4.18 -6.70
N ARG A 272 -14.05 3.26 -5.84
CA ARG A 272 -13.19 2.21 -5.29
C ARG A 272 -12.59 1.35 -6.40
N GLY A 273 -13.41 0.89 -7.33
CA GLY A 273 -12.95 0.08 -8.47
C GLY A 273 -11.97 0.86 -9.36
N HIS A 274 -12.22 2.14 -9.58
CA HIS A 274 -11.37 3.02 -10.38
C HIS A 274 -9.97 3.19 -9.74
N LEU A 275 -9.90 3.51 -8.45
CA LEU A 275 -8.63 3.71 -7.74
C LEU A 275 -7.81 2.41 -7.66
N LEU A 276 -8.45 1.30 -7.29
CA LEU A 276 -7.76 0.00 -7.21
C LEU A 276 -7.35 -0.51 -8.59
N GLY A 277 -8.19 -0.30 -9.61
CA GLY A 277 -7.88 -0.65 -11.00
C GLY A 277 -6.70 0.15 -11.55
N ALA A 278 -6.53 1.41 -11.14
CA ALA A 278 -5.37 2.22 -11.51
C ALA A 278 -4.07 1.70 -10.87
N VAL A 279 -4.11 1.29 -9.59
CA VAL A 279 -2.97 0.64 -8.91
C VAL A 279 -2.60 -0.67 -9.60
N ASP A 280 -3.59 -1.51 -9.92
CA ASP A 280 -3.39 -2.78 -10.61
C ASP A 280 -2.86 -2.59 -12.06
N ALA A 281 -3.37 -1.59 -12.79
CA ALA A 281 -2.83 -1.23 -14.10
C ALA A 281 -1.38 -0.74 -14.04
N TYR A 282 -1.01 0.02 -13.01
CA TYR A 282 0.37 0.41 -12.76
C TYR A 282 1.24 -0.81 -12.45
N ALA A 283 0.77 -1.70 -11.56
CA ALA A 283 1.49 -2.89 -11.13
C ALA A 283 1.80 -3.85 -12.29
N ARG A 284 0.87 -4.03 -13.23
CA ARG A 284 1.11 -4.82 -14.46
C ARG A 284 2.19 -4.24 -15.37
N GLY A 285 2.43 -2.93 -15.30
CA GLY A 285 3.45 -2.26 -16.10
C GLY A 285 4.87 -2.40 -15.55
N ILE A 286 5.04 -2.92 -14.33
CA ILE A 286 6.34 -2.99 -13.65
C ILE A 286 7.32 -3.85 -14.47
N ARG A 287 8.43 -3.24 -14.87
CA ARG A 287 9.56 -3.90 -15.52
C ARG A 287 10.82 -3.62 -14.71
N ILE A 288 11.63 -4.65 -14.52
CA ILE A 288 12.97 -4.52 -13.92
C ILE A 288 13.91 -4.02 -15.01
N ASP A 289 14.71 -3.01 -14.68
CA ASP A 289 15.77 -2.54 -15.56
C ASP A 289 16.93 -3.53 -15.57
N LEU A 290 16.92 -4.40 -16.57
CA LEU A 290 17.96 -5.40 -16.78
C LEU A 290 19.34 -4.77 -17.04
N GLU A 291 19.39 -3.63 -17.71
CA GLU A 291 20.64 -2.97 -18.07
C GLU A 291 21.29 -2.36 -16.84
N SER A 292 20.51 -1.67 -15.99
CA SER A 292 20.98 -1.17 -14.70
C SER A 292 21.34 -2.30 -13.73
N LEU A 293 20.60 -3.42 -13.73
CA LEU A 293 20.93 -4.59 -12.92
C LEU A 293 22.25 -5.23 -13.38
N GLU A 294 22.46 -5.39 -14.69
CA GLU A 294 23.71 -5.92 -15.23
C GLU A 294 24.90 -5.02 -14.93
N ASP A 295 24.75 -3.71 -15.10
CA ASP A 295 25.82 -2.75 -14.82
C ASP A 295 26.13 -2.69 -13.32
N ALA A 296 25.12 -2.79 -12.46
CA ALA A 296 25.31 -2.91 -11.03
C ALA A 296 26.05 -4.21 -10.67
N VAL A 297 25.63 -5.36 -11.21
CA VAL A 297 26.30 -6.65 -10.97
C VAL A 297 27.73 -6.65 -11.49
N ARG A 298 28.01 -6.04 -12.64
CA ARG A 298 29.38 -5.85 -13.16
C ARG A 298 30.23 -4.92 -12.28
N SER A 299 29.60 -3.99 -11.57
CA SER A 299 30.27 -3.05 -10.67
C SER A 299 30.53 -3.63 -9.26
N ILE A 300 29.93 -4.78 -8.92
CA ILE A 300 30.16 -5.46 -7.64
C ILE A 300 31.54 -6.13 -7.72
N ASP A 301 32.46 -5.68 -6.86
CA ASP A 301 33.71 -6.37 -6.64
C ASP A 301 33.44 -7.68 -5.88
N PRO A 302 33.65 -8.87 -6.48
CA PRO A 302 33.37 -10.15 -5.84
C PRO A 302 34.30 -10.44 -4.64
N THR A 303 35.32 -9.61 -4.41
CA THR A 303 36.23 -9.70 -3.26
C THR A 303 35.82 -8.83 -2.08
N ASP A 304 34.81 -7.97 -2.24
CA ASP A 304 34.28 -7.11 -1.19
C ASP A 304 32.88 -7.58 -0.73
N PRO A 305 32.77 -8.25 0.43
CA PRO A 305 31.48 -8.71 0.96
C PRO A 305 30.53 -7.57 1.34
N THR A 306 31.01 -6.32 1.46
CA THR A 306 30.17 -5.14 1.74
C THR A 306 29.60 -4.50 0.47
N ALA A 307 30.23 -4.73 -0.69
CA ALA A 307 29.75 -4.23 -1.97
C ALA A 307 28.39 -4.83 -2.37
N LEU A 308 28.15 -6.10 -2.01
CA LEU A 308 26.85 -6.76 -2.23
C LEU A 308 25.74 -6.10 -1.39
N GLN A 309 26.01 -5.77 -0.12
CA GLN A 309 25.06 -5.03 0.73
C GLN A 309 24.77 -3.63 0.17
N GLY A 310 25.80 -2.93 -0.29
CA GLY A 310 25.67 -1.62 -0.92
C GLY A 310 24.80 -1.65 -2.18
N ALA A 311 25.03 -2.61 -3.07
CA ALA A 311 24.27 -2.76 -4.32
C ALA A 311 22.79 -3.13 -4.09
N LEU A 312 22.51 -4.00 -3.12
CA LEU A 312 21.12 -4.33 -2.74
C LEU A 312 20.38 -3.10 -2.16
N SER A 313 21.11 -2.18 -1.52
CA SER A 313 20.56 -0.94 -0.96
C SER A 313 20.47 0.22 -1.96
N SER A 314 21.16 0.15 -3.11
CA SER A 314 21.29 1.26 -4.07
C SER A 314 20.19 1.31 -5.14
N GLY A 315 19.06 0.63 -4.93
CA GLY A 315 17.91 0.73 -5.84
C GLY A 315 18.10 0.04 -7.19
N VAL A 316 19.01 -0.93 -7.28
CA VAL A 316 19.27 -1.73 -8.50
C VAL A 316 18.03 -2.51 -8.96
N PHE A 317 17.08 -2.74 -8.06
CA PHE A 317 15.77 -3.34 -8.33
C PHE A 317 14.63 -2.32 -8.43
N ALA A 318 14.92 -1.02 -8.50
CA ALA A 318 13.90 -0.01 -8.65
C ALA A 318 13.23 -0.16 -10.03
N PRO A 319 11.88 -0.24 -10.10
CA PRO A 319 11.17 -0.28 -11.36
C PRO A 319 11.47 0.95 -12.22
N GLN A 320 11.70 0.77 -13.51
CA GLN A 320 11.67 1.87 -14.48
C GLN A 320 10.22 2.31 -14.67
N THR A 321 9.92 3.61 -14.52
CA THR A 321 8.61 4.15 -14.89
C THR A 321 8.56 4.43 -16.39
N THR A 322 7.82 3.62 -17.17
CA THR A 322 7.58 3.89 -18.60
C THR A 322 6.64 5.08 -18.81
N PRO A 323 6.58 5.70 -20.01
CA PRO A 323 5.63 6.76 -20.31
C PRO A 323 4.16 6.36 -20.05
N GLU A 324 3.80 5.10 -20.34
CA GLU A 324 2.47 4.57 -20.06
C GLU A 324 2.20 4.48 -18.56
N GLN A 325 3.19 4.03 -17.77
CA GLN A 325 3.09 3.99 -16.31
C GLN A 325 3.01 5.39 -15.71
N GLN A 326 3.77 6.36 -16.24
CA GLN A 326 3.67 7.76 -15.83
C GLN A 326 2.28 8.33 -16.12
N ALA A 327 1.67 7.97 -17.25
CA ALA A 327 0.30 8.38 -17.57
C ALA A 327 -0.74 7.73 -16.62
N VAL A 328 -0.57 6.45 -16.25
CA VAL A 328 -1.42 5.79 -15.25
C VAL A 328 -1.26 6.45 -13.89
N LEU A 329 -0.02 6.72 -13.48
CA LEU A 329 0.31 7.39 -12.23
C LEU A 329 -0.32 8.78 -12.16
N GLY A 330 -0.16 9.59 -13.21
CA GLY A 330 -0.75 10.93 -13.28
C GLY A 330 -2.28 10.91 -13.16
N ARG A 331 -2.95 9.90 -13.73
CA ARG A 331 -4.39 9.70 -13.54
C ARG A 331 -4.74 9.33 -12.10
N LEU A 332 -3.99 8.40 -11.49
CA LEU A 332 -4.19 8.01 -10.09
C LEU A 332 -3.97 9.21 -9.15
N GLU A 333 -2.91 9.98 -9.34
CA GLU A 333 -2.61 11.18 -8.56
C GLU A 333 -3.70 12.24 -8.71
N THR A 334 -4.22 12.43 -9.93
CA THR A 334 -5.34 13.35 -10.20
C THR A 334 -6.60 12.88 -9.48
N ALA A 335 -6.95 11.60 -9.57
CA ALA A 335 -8.12 11.05 -8.87
C ALA A 335 -8.01 11.18 -7.35
N LEU A 336 -6.85 10.86 -6.76
CA LEU A 336 -6.61 11.03 -5.32
C LEU A 336 -6.64 12.50 -4.91
N ALA A 337 -6.09 13.40 -5.73
CA ALA A 337 -6.16 14.84 -5.49
C ALA A 337 -7.61 15.35 -5.52
N LEU A 338 -8.43 14.85 -6.44
CA LEU A 338 -9.86 15.19 -6.54
C LEU A 338 -10.65 14.73 -5.33
N VAL A 339 -10.49 13.47 -4.90
CA VAL A 339 -11.10 12.94 -3.67
C VAL A 339 -10.77 13.86 -2.48
N GLU A 340 -9.48 14.16 -2.33
CA GLU A 340 -9.00 14.94 -1.19
C GLU A 340 -9.38 16.41 -1.24
N GLY A 341 -9.44 16.99 -2.44
CA GLY A 341 -9.92 18.34 -2.65
C GLY A 341 -11.41 18.46 -2.33
N TRP A 342 -12.21 17.45 -2.71
CA TRP A 342 -13.65 17.44 -2.45
C TRP A 342 -13.90 17.35 -0.95
N VAL A 343 -13.22 16.43 -0.25
CA VAL A 343 -13.33 16.31 1.21
C VAL A 343 -12.88 17.59 1.90
N ASP A 344 -11.76 18.18 1.47
CA ASP A 344 -11.28 19.44 2.06
C ASP A 344 -12.29 20.59 1.90
N GLU A 345 -13.02 20.67 0.78
CA GLU A 345 -14.04 21.69 0.57
C GLU A 345 -15.34 21.43 1.35
N VAL A 346 -15.84 20.18 1.33
CA VAL A 346 -17.05 19.78 2.06
C VAL A 346 -16.85 19.95 3.57
N VAL A 347 -15.71 19.50 4.09
CA VAL A 347 -15.38 19.62 5.52
C VAL A 347 -15.20 21.07 5.91
N ALA A 348 -14.56 21.90 5.07
CA ALA A 348 -14.44 23.32 5.37
C ALA A 348 -15.81 24.00 5.48
N THR A 349 -16.74 23.66 4.58
CA THR A 349 -18.11 24.17 4.60
C THR A 349 -18.87 23.71 5.84
N ALA A 350 -18.81 22.42 6.17
CA ALA A 350 -19.48 21.84 7.34
C ALA A 350 -18.89 22.33 8.68
N ALA A 351 -17.58 22.53 8.76
CA ALA A 351 -16.90 22.92 10.00
C ALA A 351 -17.08 24.40 10.35
N LEU A 352 -17.15 25.28 9.35
CA LEU A 352 -17.06 26.74 9.52
C LEU A 352 -18.07 27.33 10.53
N PRO A 353 -19.34 26.89 10.59
CA PRO A 353 -20.31 27.44 11.53
C PRO A 353 -20.10 26.97 12.98
N HIS A 354 -19.33 25.90 13.19
CA HIS A 354 -19.31 25.16 14.45
C HIS A 354 -17.94 25.14 15.15
N LEU A 355 -16.84 25.19 14.37
CA LEU A 355 -15.47 25.09 14.89
C LEU A 355 -14.71 26.41 14.69
N PRO A 356 -14.48 27.18 15.77
CA PRO A 356 -13.71 28.43 15.71
C PRO A 356 -12.34 28.28 15.06
N HIS A 357 -11.65 27.14 15.27
CA HIS A 357 -10.31 26.90 14.75
C HIS A 357 -10.29 26.12 13.44
N SER A 358 -11.43 25.95 12.75
CA SER A 358 -11.55 25.18 11.50
C SER A 358 -10.54 25.57 10.42
N VAL A 359 -10.30 26.87 10.20
CA VAL A 359 -9.33 27.35 9.21
C VAL A 359 -7.90 26.96 9.58
N ALA A 360 -7.54 27.07 10.87
CA ALA A 360 -6.23 26.69 11.37
C ALA A 360 -6.01 25.17 11.27
N LEU A 361 -7.02 24.37 11.62
CA LEU A 361 -7.01 22.91 11.50
C LEU A 361 -6.88 22.47 10.04
N ARG A 362 -7.64 23.08 9.12
CA ARG A 362 -7.53 22.84 7.66
C ARG A 362 -6.11 23.07 7.17
N GLU A 363 -5.49 24.18 7.55
CA GLU A 363 -4.12 24.49 7.16
C GLU A 363 -3.09 23.52 7.80
N MET A 364 -3.31 23.12 9.05
CA MET A 364 -2.44 22.15 9.74
C MET A 364 -2.41 20.79 9.04
N ILE A 365 -3.59 20.28 8.66
CA ILE A 365 -3.71 19.02 7.90
C ILE A 365 -3.04 19.16 6.52
N ARG A 366 -3.23 20.29 5.84
CA ARG A 366 -2.57 20.56 4.55
C ARG A 366 -1.04 20.56 4.68
N ARG A 367 -0.49 21.16 5.73
CA ARG A 367 0.96 21.14 6.00
C ARG A 367 1.46 19.75 6.32
N ARG A 368 0.75 19.01 7.17
CA ARG A 368 1.08 17.63 7.51
C ARG A 368 1.20 16.76 6.26
N ARG A 369 0.25 16.91 5.32
CA ARG A 369 0.31 16.19 4.04
C ARG A 369 1.40 16.69 3.11
N ALA A 370 1.66 18.00 3.06
CA ALA A 370 2.72 18.56 2.23
C ALA A 370 4.14 18.19 2.71
N ALA A 371 4.32 17.94 4.02
CA ALA A 371 5.58 17.51 4.60
C ALA A 371 5.94 16.05 4.25
N GLY A 372 4.96 15.27 3.79
CA GLY A 372 5.10 13.83 3.56
C GLY A 372 5.12 13.03 4.86
N GLY A 373 4.20 12.07 4.99
CA GLY A 373 4.12 11.19 6.16
C GLY A 373 4.58 9.77 5.84
N PRO A 374 4.85 8.92 6.84
CA PRO A 374 4.97 7.48 6.73
C PRO A 374 3.96 6.78 5.81
N ALA A 375 2.75 7.30 5.63
CA ALA A 375 1.81 6.82 4.59
C ALA A 375 2.39 6.92 3.17
N GLU A 376 2.98 8.05 2.83
CA GLU A 376 3.61 8.31 1.54
C GLU A 376 4.88 7.46 1.38
N GLN A 377 5.70 7.37 2.44
CA GLN A 377 6.89 6.51 2.44
C GLN A 377 6.53 5.03 2.34
N THR A 378 5.39 4.63 2.91
CA THR A 378 4.84 3.28 2.82
C THR A 378 4.52 2.91 1.38
N PHE A 379 3.71 3.72 0.69
CA PHE A 379 3.40 3.47 -0.72
C PHE A 379 4.62 3.63 -1.63
N ALA A 380 5.53 4.55 -1.32
CA ALA A 380 6.80 4.71 -2.03
C ALA A 380 7.68 3.46 -1.91
N THR A 381 7.75 2.86 -0.73
CA THR A 381 8.54 1.65 -0.50
C THR A 381 7.90 0.41 -1.11
N LEU A 382 6.56 0.28 -1.05
CA LEU A 382 5.85 -0.91 -1.50
C LEU A 382 5.55 -0.96 -2.99
N VAL A 383 5.32 0.21 -3.60
CA VAL A 383 4.88 0.32 -5.00
C VAL A 383 5.94 1.05 -5.85
N GLY A 384 6.97 1.63 -5.24
CA GLY A 384 7.96 2.47 -5.93
C GLY A 384 7.45 3.87 -6.24
N LEU A 385 6.39 4.32 -5.57
CA LEU A 385 5.65 5.54 -5.91
C LEU A 385 5.48 6.49 -4.72
N GLU A 386 6.01 7.71 -4.84
CA GLU A 386 5.60 8.81 -3.95
C GLU A 386 4.18 9.26 -4.32
N LEU A 387 3.16 8.61 -3.76
CA LEU A 387 1.76 9.05 -3.90
C LEU A 387 1.55 10.33 -3.08
N ARG A 388 1.96 11.47 -3.66
CA ARG A 388 1.60 12.78 -3.14
C ARG A 388 0.36 13.28 -3.86
N PRO A 389 -0.74 13.59 -3.16
CA PRO A 389 -1.78 14.45 -3.69
C PRO A 389 -1.26 15.91 -3.70
N ARG A 390 -0.18 16.17 -4.45
CA ARG A 390 0.47 17.50 -4.57
C ARG A 390 -0.55 18.56 -4.97
N ARG A 391 -1.52 18.13 -5.78
CA ARG A 391 -2.57 18.94 -6.38
C ARG A 391 -3.88 18.94 -5.58
N SER A 392 -3.88 18.46 -4.33
CA SER A 392 -5.07 18.53 -3.46
C SER A 392 -5.52 19.96 -3.19
N ARG A 393 -4.59 20.92 -3.15
CA ARG A 393 -4.92 22.35 -3.05
C ARG A 393 -5.61 22.86 -4.32
N ASP A 394 -5.09 22.48 -5.48
CA ASP A 394 -5.65 22.87 -6.77
C ASP A 394 -7.04 22.26 -6.97
N ALA A 395 -7.21 20.98 -6.60
CA ALA A 395 -8.49 20.30 -6.58
C ALA A 395 -9.48 20.97 -5.62
N ALA A 396 -9.07 21.30 -4.39
CA ALA A 396 -9.94 22.02 -3.46
C ALA A 396 -10.37 23.39 -4.01
N ALA A 397 -9.49 24.09 -4.72
CA ALA A 397 -9.83 25.36 -5.38
C ALA A 397 -10.86 25.16 -6.50
N LEU A 398 -10.71 24.09 -7.31
CA LEU A 398 -11.70 23.72 -8.32
C LEU A 398 -13.05 23.38 -7.68
N TRP A 399 -13.09 22.54 -6.65
CA TRP A 399 -14.33 22.18 -5.97
C TRP A 399 -15.03 23.37 -5.32
N SER A 400 -14.28 24.25 -4.66
CA SER A 400 -14.81 25.50 -4.10
C SER A 400 -15.39 26.40 -5.18
N ARG A 401 -14.75 26.45 -6.35
CA ARG A 401 -15.27 27.20 -7.48
C ARG A 401 -16.58 26.63 -8.01
N ILE A 402 -16.65 25.32 -8.25
CA ILE A 402 -17.88 24.67 -8.74
C ILE A 402 -19.03 24.92 -7.75
N ALA A 403 -18.78 24.74 -6.45
CA ALA A 403 -19.76 25.00 -5.40
C ALA A 403 -20.25 26.46 -5.38
N ARG A 404 -19.33 27.43 -5.55
CA ARG A 404 -19.66 28.86 -5.55
C ARG A 404 -20.40 29.34 -6.80
N GLU A 405 -20.06 28.78 -7.96
CA GLU A 405 -20.62 29.22 -9.24
C GLU A 405 -21.91 28.48 -9.60
N GLN A 406 -22.04 27.20 -9.22
CA GLN A 406 -23.11 26.31 -9.67
C GLN A 406 -23.88 25.61 -8.54
N GLY A 407 -23.41 25.72 -7.29
CA GLY A 407 -24.05 25.10 -6.12
C GLY A 407 -23.40 23.77 -5.70
N PRO A 408 -23.66 23.31 -4.46
CA PRO A 408 -23.13 22.05 -3.94
C PRO A 408 -23.65 20.82 -4.71
N GLU A 409 -24.86 20.88 -5.26
CA GLU A 409 -25.46 19.80 -6.04
C GLU A 409 -24.67 19.57 -7.34
N ALA A 410 -24.32 20.65 -8.05
CA ALA A 410 -23.49 20.58 -9.25
C ALA A 410 -22.06 20.12 -8.94
N ARG A 411 -21.53 20.49 -7.76
CA ARG A 411 -20.24 19.98 -7.28
C ARG A 411 -20.30 18.46 -7.08
N ASP A 412 -21.34 17.96 -6.44
CA ASP A 412 -21.43 16.53 -6.11
C ASP A 412 -21.77 15.67 -7.33
N ALA A 413 -22.53 16.20 -8.31
CA ALA A 413 -22.86 15.54 -9.57
C ALA A 413 -21.63 15.20 -10.45
N VAL A 414 -20.47 15.84 -10.21
CA VAL A 414 -19.21 15.46 -10.86
C VAL A 414 -18.82 14.00 -10.57
N TRP A 415 -19.31 13.44 -9.47
CA TRP A 415 -19.07 12.04 -9.11
C TRP A 415 -20.04 11.05 -9.78
N ASP A 416 -21.05 11.50 -10.52
CA ASP A 416 -22.07 10.61 -11.11
C ASP A 416 -21.46 9.61 -12.11
N HIS A 417 -20.37 9.98 -12.77
CA HIS A 417 -19.68 9.11 -13.73
C HIS A 417 -18.17 9.43 -13.80
N PRO A 418 -17.28 8.43 -13.97
CA PRO A 418 -15.83 8.65 -14.06
C PRO A 418 -15.42 9.61 -15.19
N ASP A 419 -16.17 9.67 -16.29
CA ASP A 419 -15.87 10.57 -17.42
C ASP A 419 -16.14 12.06 -17.11
N LEU A 420 -16.86 12.34 -16.02
CA LEU A 420 -17.09 13.71 -15.55
C LEU A 420 -15.94 14.22 -14.69
N LEU A 421 -14.99 13.35 -14.31
CA LEU A 421 -13.87 13.75 -13.46
C LEU A 421 -13.03 14.84 -14.13
N PRO A 422 -12.70 15.91 -13.39
CA PRO A 422 -11.76 16.89 -13.88
C PRO A 422 -10.40 16.26 -14.20
N THR A 423 -9.78 16.77 -15.25
CA THR A 423 -8.48 16.32 -15.71
C THR A 423 -7.35 17.10 -15.03
N ALA A 424 -6.12 16.71 -15.33
CA ALA A 424 -4.96 17.47 -14.90
C ALA A 424 -4.98 18.92 -15.41
N GLU A 425 -5.51 19.18 -16.61
CA GLU A 425 -5.64 20.54 -17.16
C GLU A 425 -6.67 21.36 -16.38
N ASP A 426 -7.74 20.73 -15.91
CA ASP A 426 -8.77 21.39 -15.10
C ASP A 426 -8.27 21.85 -13.74
N LEU A 427 -7.30 21.11 -13.19
CA LEU A 427 -6.61 21.50 -11.97
C LEU A 427 -5.60 22.64 -12.21
N ASP A 428 -5.02 22.75 -13.42
CA ASP A 428 -4.09 23.85 -13.77
C ASP A 428 -4.85 25.14 -14.08
N ASP A 429 -6.03 25.02 -14.69
CA ASP A 429 -6.93 26.11 -14.99
C ASP A 429 -8.36 25.81 -14.53
N PRO A 430 -8.65 26.01 -13.23
CA PRO A 430 -10.02 25.87 -12.72
C PRO A 430 -11.01 26.83 -13.36
N ALA A 431 -10.55 27.90 -14.03
CA ALA A 431 -11.42 28.86 -14.72
C ALA A 431 -11.95 28.37 -16.05
N GLY A 432 -11.15 27.61 -16.78
CA GLY A 432 -11.56 26.97 -18.02
C GLY A 432 -12.50 25.78 -17.83
N TYR A 433 -12.60 25.21 -16.61
CA TYR A 433 -13.32 23.95 -16.37
C TYR A 433 -14.76 23.97 -16.91
N ALA A 434 -15.55 25.00 -16.56
CA ALA A 434 -16.94 25.11 -17.02
C ALA A 434 -17.03 25.18 -18.55
N GLY A 435 -16.13 25.92 -19.20
CA GLY A 435 -16.08 26.02 -20.65
C GLY A 435 -15.70 24.70 -21.33
N ARG A 436 -14.70 23.99 -20.79
CA ARG A 436 -14.31 22.65 -21.28
C ARG A 436 -15.43 21.63 -21.10
N ARG A 437 -16.16 21.68 -19.97
CA ARG A 437 -17.35 20.86 -19.74
C ARG A 437 -18.43 21.08 -20.79
N THR A 438 -18.82 22.32 -21.03
CA THR A 438 -19.83 22.65 -22.04
C THR A 438 -19.39 22.23 -23.45
N ALA A 439 -18.10 22.39 -23.78
CA ALA A 439 -17.56 21.93 -25.06
C ALA A 439 -17.66 20.39 -25.20
N ALA A 440 -17.25 19.65 -24.17
CA ALA A 440 -17.31 18.18 -24.17
C ALA A 440 -18.75 17.65 -24.27
N GLU A 441 -19.71 18.29 -23.59
CA GLU A 441 -21.15 17.96 -23.73
C GLU A 441 -21.64 18.19 -25.17
N GLY A 442 -21.22 19.27 -25.82
CA GLY A 442 -21.54 19.57 -27.22
C GLY A 442 -20.99 18.51 -28.18
N GLU A 443 -19.74 18.09 -28.00
CA GLU A 443 -19.10 17.04 -28.81
C GLU A 443 -19.82 15.69 -28.67
N HIS A 444 -20.23 15.31 -27.45
CA HIS A 444 -21.01 14.09 -27.23
C HIS A 444 -22.38 14.15 -27.90
N ALA A 445 -23.08 15.29 -27.81
CA ALA A 445 -24.38 15.46 -28.47
C ALA A 445 -24.27 15.43 -30.01
N ASP A 446 -23.15 15.89 -30.58
CA ASP A 446 -22.86 15.76 -32.01
C ASP A 446 -22.56 14.31 -32.40
N LEU A 447 -21.80 13.58 -31.58
CA LEU A 447 -21.53 12.15 -31.78
C LEU A 447 -22.82 11.30 -31.71
N ASP A 448 -23.67 11.52 -30.72
CA ASP A 448 -24.95 10.81 -30.57
C ASP A 448 -25.86 11.04 -31.78
N ARG A 449 -25.89 12.27 -32.29
CA ARG A 449 -26.63 12.61 -33.52
C ARG A 449 -26.07 11.85 -34.73
N ALA A 450 -24.76 11.82 -34.89
CA ALA A 450 -24.11 11.07 -35.97
C ALA A 450 -24.36 9.56 -35.86
N LEU A 451 -24.36 9.00 -34.64
CA LEU A 451 -24.68 7.59 -34.39
C LEU A 451 -26.14 7.27 -34.72
N ALA A 452 -27.09 8.14 -34.34
CA ALA A 452 -28.50 7.99 -34.69
C ALA A 452 -28.73 8.01 -36.22
N GLU A 453 -28.04 8.91 -36.94
CA GLU A 453 -28.07 8.97 -38.40
C GLU A 453 -27.51 7.69 -39.05
N ILE A 454 -26.45 7.10 -38.50
CA ILE A 454 -25.82 5.87 -39.01
C ILE A 454 -26.69 4.63 -38.72
N LEU A 455 -27.30 4.56 -37.53
CA LEU A 455 -28.10 3.41 -37.09
C LEU A 455 -29.55 3.44 -37.62
N GLY A 456 -29.97 4.53 -38.25
CA GLY A 456 -31.30 4.68 -38.84
C GLY A 456 -32.41 4.90 -37.81
N ASP A 457 -32.07 5.11 -36.53
CA ASP A 457 -33.02 5.50 -35.49
C ASP A 457 -33.32 7.00 -35.66
N THR A 458 -34.45 7.30 -36.28
CA THR A 458 -34.95 8.68 -36.34
C THR A 458 -35.41 9.07 -34.93
N PRO A 459 -34.90 10.17 -34.33
CA PRO A 459 -35.39 10.61 -33.02
C PRO A 459 -36.90 10.87 -33.10
N PRO A 460 -37.69 10.56 -32.05
CA PRO A 460 -39.11 10.88 -32.05
C PRO A 460 -39.28 12.40 -32.16
N GLU A 461 -39.96 12.81 -33.24
CA GLU A 461 -40.28 14.20 -33.55
C GLU A 461 -41.06 14.81 -32.37
N ALA A 462 -40.54 15.90 -31.79
CA ALA A 462 -41.20 16.59 -30.69
C ALA A 462 -42.64 17.00 -31.09
N PRO A 463 -43.65 16.86 -30.20
CA PRO A 463 -45.03 17.13 -30.57
C PRO A 463 -45.21 18.62 -30.90
N GLN A 464 -45.49 18.89 -32.18
CA GLN A 464 -45.84 20.22 -32.67
C GLN A 464 -47.19 20.62 -32.06
N THR A 465 -47.18 21.59 -31.14
CA THR A 465 -48.39 22.22 -30.62
C THR A 465 -49.15 22.86 -31.79
N PRO A 466 -50.42 22.50 -32.07
CA PRO A 466 -51.16 23.11 -33.17
C PRO A 466 -51.41 24.58 -32.85
N GLY A 467 -50.89 25.47 -33.70
CA GLY A 467 -51.17 26.90 -33.65
C GLY A 467 -52.67 27.16 -33.72
N GLY A 468 -53.18 27.87 -32.72
CA GLY A 468 -54.54 28.41 -32.72
C GLY A 468 -54.73 29.35 -33.91
N ARG A 469 -55.78 29.11 -34.69
CA ARG A 469 -56.35 30.10 -35.61
C ARG A 469 -57.36 30.96 -34.85
N GLU A 470 -57.41 32.21 -35.31
CA GLU A 470 -58.19 33.40 -34.92
C GLU A 470 -59.59 33.19 -34.36
#